data_AF-A0A8T0IEQ5-F1
#
_entry.id   AF-A0A8T0IEQ5-F1
#
_cell.length_a   1.000
_cell.length_b   1.000
_cell.length_c   1.000
_cell.angle_alpha   90.00
_cell.angle_beta   90.00
_cell.angle_gamma   90.00
#
_symmetry.space_group_name_H-M   'P 1'
#
loop_
_entity.id
_entity.type
_entity.pdbx_description
1 polymer ?
#
loop_
_entity_poly.entity_id
_entity_poly.type
_entity_poly.pdbx_seq_one_letter_code
_entity_poly.pdbx_strand_id
1 'polypeptide(L)'
;SFVESVTGVKFPASLTSPGSSTQLAFAGAGVREKKVAFINVKVYAVALYVESGVKAVLAAWRGQSVSSLSNNSAFFNSALSGKRVHLK
;
A
#
# COMPACT_ATOMS: atom_id res chain seq x y z
N SER A 1 5.24 4.72 13.64
CA SER A 1 4.18 5.39 12.87
C SER A 1 4.81 6.20 11.76
N PHE A 2 4.16 6.30 10.60
CA PHE A 2 4.56 7.16 9.48
C PHE A 2 3.75 8.46 9.51
N VAL A 3 4.36 9.59 9.13
CA VAL A 3 3.66 10.87 8.96
C VAL A 3 3.79 11.27 7.50
N GLU A 4 2.67 11.44 6.81
CA GLU A 4 2.67 11.92 5.44
C GLU A 4 3.04 13.42 5.45
N SER A 5 4.18 13.75 4.85
CA SER A 5 4.82 15.08 4.94
C SER A 5 4.00 16.24 4.39
N VAL A 6 3.11 15.99 3.44
CA VAL A 6 2.39 17.03 2.69
C VAL A 6 1.07 17.43 3.39
N THR A 7 0.47 16.52 4.14
CA THR A 7 -0.82 16.66 4.85
C THR A 7 -0.68 16.62 6.37
N GLY A 8 0.43 16.10 6.90
CA GLY A 8 0.65 15.90 8.33
C GLY A 8 -0.11 14.70 8.93
N VAL A 9 -0.86 13.94 8.12
CA VAL A 9 -1.64 12.80 8.60
C VAL A 9 -0.71 11.70 9.10
N LYS A 10 -0.98 11.22 10.32
CA LYS A 10 -0.21 10.16 10.98
C LYS A 10 -0.86 8.80 10.76
N PHE A 11 -0.08 7.86 10.27
CA PHE A 11 -0.45 6.47 10.05
C PHE A 11 0.29 5.56 11.04
N PRO A 12 -0.39 4.68 11.79
CA PRO A 12 0.28 3.72 12.68
C PRO A 12 1.16 2.74 11.88
N ALA A 13 2.15 2.12 12.53
CA ALA A 13 3.02 1.13 11.87
C ALA A 13 2.29 -0.18 11.58
N SER A 14 1.24 -0.46 12.34
CA SER A 14 0.37 -1.61 12.20
C SER A 14 -1.05 -1.23 12.60
N LEU A 15 -2.05 -1.88 12.03
CA LEU A 15 -3.45 -1.72 12.44
C LEU A 15 -4.18 -3.05 12.42
N THR A 16 -5.24 -3.15 13.21
CA THR A 16 -6.22 -4.23 13.13
C THR A 16 -7.54 -3.61 12.74
N SER A 17 -8.11 -4.03 11.61
CA SER A 17 -9.37 -3.48 11.12
C SER A 17 -10.53 -3.89 12.04
N PRO A 18 -11.55 -3.03 12.23
CA PRO A 18 -12.77 -3.41 12.93
C PRO A 18 -13.37 -4.69 12.33
N GLY A 19 -13.70 -5.66 13.20
CA GLY A 19 -14.24 -6.96 12.77
C GLY A 19 -13.20 -7.99 12.29
N SER A 20 -11.90 -7.69 12.39
CA SER A 20 -10.82 -8.63 12.09
C SER A 20 -9.93 -8.86 13.31
N SER A 21 -9.31 -10.04 13.40
CA SER A 21 -8.23 -10.34 14.33
C SER A 21 -6.85 -10.23 13.66
N THR A 22 -6.81 -10.05 12.34
CA THR A 22 -5.56 -9.98 11.57
C THR A 22 -4.93 -8.60 11.73
N GLN A 23 -3.68 -8.59 12.20
CA GLN A 23 -2.86 -7.39 12.22
C GLN A 23 -2.24 -7.15 10.83
N LEU A 24 -2.40 -5.93 10.33
CA LEU A 24 -1.84 -5.48 9.05
C LEU A 24 -0.63 -4.59 9.31
N ALA A 25 0.40 -4.71 8.47
CA ALA A 25 1.60 -3.89 8.55
C ALA A 25 1.57 -2.76 7.51
N PHE A 26 2.05 -1.58 7.88
CA PHE A 26 2.18 -0.44 6.99
C PHE A 26 3.10 -0.78 5.80
N ALA A 27 2.62 -0.57 4.57
CA ALA A 27 3.38 -0.80 3.33
C ALA A 27 3.79 0.50 2.64
N GLY A 28 2.99 1.56 2.77
CA GLY A 28 3.27 2.86 2.16
C GLY A 28 2.10 3.83 2.31
N ALA A 29 2.34 5.11 2.02
CA ALA A 29 1.31 6.13 2.03
C ALA A 29 1.55 7.17 0.93
N GLY A 30 0.50 7.92 0.59
CA GLY A 30 0.56 9.00 -0.37
C GLY A 30 -0.63 9.95 -0.24
N VAL A 31 -0.65 10.99 -1.08
CA VAL A 31 -1.70 12.01 -1.11
C VAL A 31 -2.43 11.95 -2.43
N ARG A 32 -3.76 11.95 -2.36
CA ARG A 32 -4.59 12.18 -3.53
C ARG A 32 -4.84 13.68 -3.68
N GLU A 33 -4.35 14.24 -4.77
CA GLU A 33 -4.68 15.60 -5.19
C GLU A 33 -5.74 15.58 -6.29
N LYS A 34 -6.55 16.65 -6.33
CA LYS A 34 -7.50 16.92 -7.41
C LYS A 34 -7.40 18.39 -7.80
N LYS A 35 -7.24 18.64 -9.09
CA LYS A 35 -7.31 20.00 -9.64
C LYS A 35 -8.76 20.45 -9.66
N VAL A 36 -9.05 21.58 -9.02
CA VAL A 36 -10.36 22.24 -9.04
C VAL A 36 -10.15 23.64 -9.59
N ALA A 37 -10.68 23.89 -10.79
CA ALA A 37 -10.34 25.06 -11.61
C ALA A 37 -8.82 25.21 -11.78
N PHE A 38 -8.21 26.21 -11.13
CA PHE A 38 -6.80 26.54 -11.25
C PHE A 38 -5.95 26.05 -10.06
N ILE A 39 -6.57 25.50 -9.00
CA ILE A 39 -5.90 25.15 -7.75
C ILE A 39 -5.81 23.62 -7.60
N ASN A 40 -4.67 23.13 -7.12
CA ASN A 40 -4.52 21.73 -6.70
C ASN A 40 -4.96 21.58 -5.25
N VAL A 41 -6.00 20.79 -5.03
CA VAL A 41 -6.54 20.52 -3.70
C VAL A 41 -6.06 19.15 -3.24
N LYS A 42 -5.43 19.09 -2.07
CA LYS A 42 -5.10 17.84 -1.37
C LYS A 42 -6.38 17.30 -0.76
N VAL A 43 -6.94 16.24 -1.35
CA VAL A 43 -8.26 15.73 -0.96
C VAL A 43 -8.14 14.83 0.27
N TYR A 44 -7.18 13.92 0.26
CA TYR A 44 -6.90 13.02 1.39
C TYR A 44 -5.48 12.44 1.32
N ALA A 45 -4.97 12.04 2.48
CA ALA A 45 -3.87 11.10 2.57
C ALA A 45 -4.42 9.66 2.66
N VAL A 46 -3.72 8.71 2.06
CA VAL A 46 -4.07 7.29 2.09
C VAL A 46 -2.85 6.46 2.44
N ALA A 47 -3.05 5.42 3.23
CA ALA A 47 -2.02 4.43 3.54
C ALA A 47 -2.47 3.03 3.13
N LEU A 48 -1.55 2.27 2.56
CA LEU A 48 -1.71 0.85 2.24
C LEU A 48 -1.16 0.03 3.39
N TYR A 49 -1.97 -0.90 3.87
CA TYR A 49 -1.56 -1.90 4.85
C TYR A 49 -1.73 -3.29 4.25
N VAL A 50 -0.80 -4.18 4.55
CA VAL A 50 -0.72 -5.53 3.98
C VAL A 50 -0.56 -6.58 5.06
N GLU A 51 -1.10 -7.76 4.82
CA GLU A 51 -0.84 -8.95 5.64
C GLU A 51 0.59 -9.46 5.44
N SER A 52 1.12 -10.16 6.43
CA SER A 52 2.47 -10.75 6.38
C SER A 52 2.68 -11.70 5.19
N GLY A 53 1.62 -12.38 4.74
CA GLY A 53 1.63 -13.31 3.61
C GLY A 53 1.96 -12.68 2.26
N VAL A 54 1.82 -11.36 2.09
CA VAL A 54 2.11 -10.67 0.82
C VAL A 54 3.57 -10.86 0.38
N LYS A 55 4.50 -11.04 1.33
CA LYS A 55 5.92 -11.26 1.03
C LYS A 55 6.17 -12.54 0.22
N ALA A 56 5.35 -13.57 0.43
CA ALA A 56 5.43 -14.82 -0.33
C ALA A 56 4.90 -14.62 -1.76
N VAL A 57 3.76 -13.93 -1.90
CA VAL A 57 3.16 -13.58 -3.20
C VAL A 57 4.12 -12.74 -4.05
N LEU A 58 4.85 -11.83 -3.42
CA LEU A 58 5.78 -10.92 -4.10
C LEU A 58 7.22 -11.44 -4.21
N ALA A 59 7.48 -12.69 -3.82
CA ALA A 59 8.84 -13.25 -3.77
C ALA A 59 9.56 -13.23 -5.14
N ALA A 60 8.82 -13.42 -6.24
CA ALA A 60 9.35 -13.39 -7.60
C ALA A 60 9.85 -12.00 -8.03
N TRP A 61 9.47 -10.95 -7.31
CA TRP A 61 9.82 -9.55 -7.62
C TRP A 61 11.00 -9.03 -6.80
N ARG A 62 11.67 -9.89 -6.01
CA ARG A 62 12.85 -9.50 -5.24
C ARG A 62 14.01 -9.07 -6.13
N GLY A 63 14.80 -8.11 -5.65
CA GLY A 63 15.96 -7.58 -6.38
C GLY A 63 15.62 -6.63 -7.53
N GLN A 64 14.34 -6.47 -7.87
CA GLN A 64 13.91 -5.49 -8.85
C GLN A 64 14.04 -4.07 -8.28
N SER A 65 14.45 -3.12 -9.11
CA SER A 65 14.55 -1.72 -8.73
C SER A 65 13.18 -1.07 -8.57
N VAL A 66 13.10 0.02 -7.81
CA VAL A 66 11.87 0.79 -7.63
C VAL A 66 11.30 1.24 -8.98
N SER A 67 12.14 1.73 -9.89
CA SER A 67 11.71 2.19 -11.22
C SER A 67 11.16 1.06 -12.08
N SER A 68 11.71 -0.14 -11.96
CA SER A 68 11.22 -1.33 -12.66
C SER A 68 9.86 -1.79 -12.11
N LEU A 69 9.59 -1.59 -10.83
CA LEU A 69 8.33 -2.00 -10.20
C LEU A 69 7.23 -0.94 -10.35
N SER A 70 7.56 0.35 -10.31
CA SER A 70 6.59 1.45 -10.25
C SER A 70 5.64 1.53 -11.44
N ASN A 71 6.05 1.00 -12.60
CA ASN A 71 5.25 0.98 -13.83
C ASN A 71 4.88 -0.44 -14.27
N ASN A 72 5.08 -1.45 -13.41
CA ASN A 72 4.85 -2.85 -13.76
C ASN A 72 3.46 -3.31 -13.28
N SER A 73 2.51 -3.38 -14.21
CA SER A 73 1.14 -3.81 -13.92
C SER A 73 1.07 -5.25 -13.38
N ALA A 74 1.96 -6.15 -13.81
CA ALA A 74 1.99 -7.53 -13.32
C ALA A 74 2.44 -7.60 -11.84
N PHE A 75 3.34 -6.72 -11.41
CA PHE A 75 3.70 -6.58 -9.99
C PHE A 75 2.50 -6.15 -9.15
N PHE A 76 1.81 -5.08 -9.55
CA PHE A 76 0.63 -4.60 -8.82
C PHE A 76 -0.51 -5.62 -8.85
N ASN A 77 -0.74 -6.30 -9.98
CA ASN A 77 -1.74 -7.36 -10.08
C ASN A 77 -1.41 -8.54 -9.15
N SER A 78 -0.12 -8.88 -8.99
CA SER A 78 0.31 -9.89 -8.03
C SER A 78 -0.01 -9.46 -6.60
N ALA A 79 0.26 -8.20 -6.24
CA ALA A 79 -0.04 -7.65 -4.92
C ALA A 79 -1.56 -7.59 -4.62
N LEU A 80 -2.37 -7.21 -5.62
CA LEU A 80 -3.82 -7.01 -5.46
C LEU A 80 -4.64 -8.31 -5.55
N SER A 81 -4.19 -9.29 -6.33
CA SER A 81 -4.96 -10.52 -6.58
C SER A 81 -5.02 -11.45 -5.37
N GLY A 82 -4.15 -11.28 -4.37
CA GLY A 82 -4.28 -11.89 -3.05
C GLY A 82 -4.54 -13.40 -3.05
N LYS A 83 -4.07 -14.14 -4.06
CA LYS A 83 -4.32 -15.58 -4.16
C LYS A 83 -3.65 -16.26 -2.97
N ARG A 84 -4.46 -16.63 -1.97
CA ARG A 84 -4.11 -17.64 -0.96
C ARG A 84 -3.76 -18.91 -1.72
N VAL A 85 -2.48 -19.26 -1.77
CA VAL A 85 -2.07 -20.61 -2.15
C VAL A 85 -2.61 -21.53 -1.05
N HIS A 86 -3.74 -22.20 -1.32
CA HIS A 86 -4.16 -23.35 -0.53
C HIS A 86 -3.15 -24.46 -0.81
N LEU A 87 -2.23 -24.68 0.12
CA LEU A 87 -1.50 -25.95 0.18
C LEU A 87 -2.54 -27.01 0.57
N LYS A 88 -2.80 -27.93 -0.36
CA LYS A 88 -3.51 -29.19 -0.07
C LYS A 88 -2.60 -30.13 0.71
#